data_AF-A0A495IV30-F1
#
_entry.id   AF-A0A495IV30-F1
#
_cell.length_a   1.000
_cell.length_b   1.000
_cell.length_c   1.000
_cell.angle_alpha   90.00
_cell.angle_beta   90.00
_cell.angle_gamma   90.00
#
_symmetry.space_group_name_H-M   'P 1'
#
loop_
_entity.id
_entity.type
_entity.pdbx_description
1 polymer ?
#
loop_
_entity_poly.entity_id
_entity_poly.type
_entity_poly.pdbx_seq_one_letter_code
_entity_poly.pdbx_strand_id
1 'polypeptide(L)'
;MSTKADWTTAESAVRENADELRALDTHTALYGWAKTHKLDTRALWPKVKTEMRKQLGIDYNEIRDRVVAERAAQVVESAQDAPLIELWSAGDAEVNTYAVCNADGTEAWYGEFHSNDNIYDRGDDLSAELSAAEKAVFLAGKAREHQGLEVVRLQLHTCHPDIDADSVAASAARHQVAVTVDVAEQNPAVPQCRVPGYQSWHEVRLDTLFVVDDSEAAAS
;
A
#
# COMPACT_ATOMS: atom_id res chain seq x y z
N MET A 1 -0.36 -28.79 -0.87
CA MET A 1 -1.53 -29.61 -0.47
C MET A 1 -1.77 -29.42 1.01
N SER A 2 -3.02 -29.19 1.43
CA SER A 2 -3.39 -29.01 2.84
C SER A 2 -3.43 -30.36 3.56
N THR A 3 -2.79 -30.50 4.73
CA THR A 3 -2.80 -31.76 5.48
C THR A 3 -3.83 -31.76 6.61
N LYS A 4 -4.31 -32.94 7.01
CA LYS A 4 -5.17 -33.10 8.20
C LYS A 4 -4.44 -32.66 9.47
N ALA A 5 -3.12 -32.87 9.53
CA ALA A 5 -2.29 -32.47 10.65
C ALA A 5 -2.24 -30.94 10.82
N ASP A 6 -2.15 -30.18 9.71
CA ASP A 6 -2.18 -28.71 9.76
C ASP A 6 -3.48 -28.19 10.38
N TRP A 7 -4.62 -28.81 10.02
CA TRP A 7 -5.93 -28.44 10.55
C TRP A 7 -6.03 -28.74 12.05
N THR A 8 -5.60 -29.93 12.49
CA THR A 8 -5.57 -30.28 13.91
C THR A 8 -4.64 -29.36 14.70
N THR A 9 -3.52 -28.95 14.11
CA THR A 9 -2.57 -28.00 14.72
C THR A 9 -3.23 -26.63 14.91
N ALA A 10 -3.85 -26.08 13.86
CA ALA A 10 -4.56 -24.80 13.93
C ALA A 10 -5.73 -24.84 14.92
N GLU A 11 -6.55 -25.89 14.88
CA GLU A 11 -7.71 -26.08 15.76
C GLU A 11 -7.29 -26.10 17.23
N SER A 12 -6.26 -26.89 17.57
CA SER A 12 -5.79 -27.04 18.94
C SER A 12 -5.17 -25.75 19.46
N ALA A 13 -4.35 -25.08 18.65
CA ALA A 13 -3.73 -23.81 19.03
C ALA A 13 -4.76 -22.71 19.32
N VAL A 14 -5.81 -22.58 18.48
CA VAL A 14 -6.88 -21.60 18.73
C VAL A 14 -7.69 -21.95 19.98
N ARG A 15 -8.01 -23.23 20.18
CA ARG A 15 -8.76 -23.69 21.36
C ARG A 15 -8.00 -23.47 22.67
N GLU A 16 -6.71 -23.81 22.68
CA GLU A 16 -5.86 -23.73 23.87
C GLU A 16 -5.53 -22.30 24.29
N ASN A 17 -5.57 -21.35 23.35
CA ASN A 17 -5.25 -19.93 23.59
C ASN A 17 -6.48 -19.03 23.41
N ALA A 18 -7.69 -19.56 23.60
CA ALA A 18 -8.94 -18.86 23.32
C ALA A 18 -9.10 -17.53 24.09
N ASP A 19 -8.71 -17.51 25.38
CA ASP A 19 -8.84 -16.32 26.22
C ASP A 19 -7.84 -15.23 25.83
N GLU A 20 -6.61 -15.61 25.49
CA GLU A 20 -5.60 -14.69 24.95
C GLU A 20 -6.08 -14.07 23.64
N LEU A 21 -6.55 -14.89 22.70
CA LEU A 21 -7.04 -14.44 21.40
C LEU A 21 -8.22 -13.46 21.51
N ARG A 22 -9.12 -13.66 22.48
CA ARG A 22 -10.25 -12.73 22.73
C ARG A 22 -9.83 -11.39 23.30
N ALA A 23 -8.67 -11.30 23.95
CA ALA A 23 -8.15 -10.05 24.49
C ALA A 23 -7.45 -9.19 23.42
N LEU A 24 -7.18 -9.73 22.23
CA LEU A 24 -6.53 -9.03 21.13
C LEU A 24 -7.58 -8.38 20.21
N ASP A 25 -7.52 -7.06 20.07
CA ASP A 25 -8.51 -6.23 19.38
C ASP A 25 -8.09 -5.77 17.98
N THR A 26 -6.80 -5.94 17.63
CA THR A 26 -6.25 -5.54 16.34
C THR A 26 -5.71 -6.72 15.55
N HIS A 27 -5.82 -6.64 14.21
CA HIS A 27 -5.24 -7.64 13.32
C HIS A 27 -3.72 -7.78 13.51
N THR A 28 -3.00 -6.70 13.82
CA THR A 28 -1.55 -6.75 14.06
C THR A 28 -1.22 -7.56 15.30
N ALA A 29 -2.00 -7.40 16.39
CA ALA A 29 -1.81 -8.19 17.61
C ALA A 29 -2.13 -9.67 17.38
N LEU A 30 -3.23 -9.97 16.66
CA LEU A 30 -3.60 -11.33 16.27
C LEU A 30 -2.53 -12.01 15.40
N TYR A 31 -1.95 -11.28 14.45
CA TYR A 31 -0.86 -11.79 13.62
C TYR A 31 0.46 -11.93 14.41
N GLY A 32 0.71 -11.03 15.36
CA GLY A 32 1.84 -11.12 16.30
C GLY A 32 1.77 -12.36 17.20
N TRP A 33 0.56 -12.70 17.66
CA TRP A 33 0.29 -13.97 18.34
C TRP A 33 0.62 -15.16 17.42
N ALA A 34 0.13 -15.16 16.19
CA ALA A 34 0.40 -16.24 15.24
C ALA A 34 1.91 -16.43 14.99
N LYS A 35 2.67 -15.34 14.86
CA LYS A 35 4.13 -15.37 14.78
C LYS A 35 4.79 -15.99 16.01
N THR A 36 4.36 -15.57 17.20
CA THR A 36 4.89 -16.09 18.47
C THR A 36 4.69 -17.60 18.59
N HIS A 37 3.55 -18.09 18.10
CA HIS A 37 3.21 -19.52 18.08
C HIS A 37 3.69 -20.25 16.81
N LYS A 38 4.41 -19.58 15.89
CA LYS A 38 4.92 -20.12 14.61
C LYS A 38 3.83 -20.65 13.67
N LEU A 39 2.66 -20.00 13.70
CA LEU A 39 1.47 -20.33 12.93
C LEU A 39 1.26 -19.41 11.71
N ASP A 40 2.14 -18.44 11.51
CA ASP A 40 2.07 -17.41 10.45
C ASP A 40 2.50 -17.89 9.06
N THR A 41 2.73 -19.20 8.91
CA THR A 41 3.13 -19.80 7.63
C THR A 41 2.00 -19.81 6.61
N ARG A 42 2.34 -19.84 5.31
CA ARG A 42 1.37 -19.92 4.20
C ARG A 42 0.43 -21.13 4.32
N ALA A 43 0.88 -22.22 4.96
CA ALA A 43 0.09 -23.42 5.17
C ALA A 43 -0.88 -23.31 6.36
N LEU A 44 -0.45 -22.72 7.48
CA LEU A 44 -1.21 -22.71 8.74
C LEU A 44 -2.10 -21.48 8.88
N TRP A 45 -1.63 -20.31 8.46
CA TRP A 45 -2.32 -19.06 8.73
C TRP A 45 -3.78 -19.00 8.21
N PRO A 46 -4.10 -19.44 6.98
CA PRO A 46 -5.49 -19.50 6.52
C PRO A 46 -6.39 -20.42 7.37
N LYS A 47 -5.82 -21.50 7.92
CA LYS A 47 -6.54 -22.45 8.78
C LYS A 47 -6.79 -21.86 10.17
N VAL A 48 -5.79 -21.17 10.71
CA VAL A 48 -5.92 -20.44 11.98
C VAL A 48 -6.99 -19.38 11.90
N LYS A 49 -7.01 -18.56 10.84
CA LYS A 49 -8.10 -17.58 10.63
C LYS A 49 -9.48 -18.25 10.57
N THR A 50 -9.58 -19.39 9.87
CA THR A 50 -10.82 -20.17 9.80
C THR A 50 -11.26 -20.65 11.19
N GLU A 51 -10.34 -21.20 11.99
CA GLU A 51 -10.65 -21.71 13.32
C GLU A 51 -10.92 -20.59 14.33
N MET A 52 -10.26 -19.44 14.24
CA MET A 52 -10.58 -18.24 15.02
C MET A 52 -12.02 -17.77 14.76
N ARG A 53 -12.42 -17.69 13.49
CA ARG A 53 -13.79 -17.35 13.11
C ARG A 53 -14.78 -18.38 13.65
N LYS A 54 -14.51 -19.67 13.43
CA LYS A 54 -15.40 -20.79 13.77
C LYS A 54 -15.56 -21.00 15.28
N GLN A 55 -14.46 -20.93 16.05
CA GLN A 55 -14.47 -21.26 17.48
C GLN A 55 -14.72 -20.04 18.37
N LEU A 56 -14.25 -18.86 17.96
CA LEU A 56 -14.22 -17.66 18.81
C LEU A 56 -15.05 -16.51 18.24
N GLY A 57 -15.54 -16.61 17.00
CA GLY A 57 -16.22 -15.51 16.32
C GLY A 57 -15.28 -14.37 15.89
N ILE A 58 -13.96 -14.61 15.90
CA ILE A 58 -12.96 -13.59 15.55
C ILE A 58 -12.68 -13.67 14.06
N ASP A 59 -13.20 -12.70 13.31
CA ASP A 59 -12.87 -12.54 11.91
C ASP A 59 -11.68 -11.60 11.72
N TYR A 60 -10.51 -12.20 11.53
CA TYR A 60 -9.26 -11.46 11.31
C TYR A 60 -9.35 -10.48 10.12
N ASN A 61 -9.98 -10.88 9.02
CA ASN A 61 -10.01 -10.05 7.82
C ASN A 61 -10.95 -8.86 8.04
N GLU A 62 -12.13 -9.08 8.63
CA GLU A 62 -13.05 -7.97 8.96
C GLU A 62 -12.41 -6.98 9.96
N ILE A 63 -11.69 -7.47 10.98
CA ILE A 63 -10.94 -6.61 11.91
C ILE A 63 -9.86 -5.83 11.17
N ARG A 64 -9.11 -6.47 10.26
CA ARG A 64 -8.08 -5.80 9.48
C ARG A 64 -8.68 -4.70 8.63
N ASP A 65 -9.72 -5.01 7.87
CA ASP A 65 -10.34 -4.09 6.91
C ASP A 65 -10.97 -2.90 7.65
N ARG A 66 -11.62 -3.13 8.81
CA ARG A 66 -12.10 -2.06 9.70
C ARG A 66 -10.97 -1.16 10.20
N VAL A 67 -9.90 -1.74 10.77
CA VAL A 67 -8.77 -0.96 11.33
C VAL A 67 -8.05 -0.17 10.23
N VAL A 68 -7.94 -0.73 9.02
CA VAL A 68 -7.38 -0.03 7.86
C VAL A 68 -8.27 1.15 7.48
N ALA A 69 -9.59 0.94 7.35
CA ALA A 69 -10.53 2.00 7.01
C ALA A 69 -10.56 3.12 8.06
N GLU A 70 -10.58 2.78 9.35
CA GLU A 70 -10.53 3.75 10.46
C GLU A 70 -9.26 4.61 10.40
N ARG A 71 -8.09 3.99 10.16
CA ARG A 71 -6.82 4.72 10.03
C ARG A 71 -6.78 5.58 8.77
N ALA A 72 -7.27 5.07 7.64
CA ALA A 72 -7.35 5.84 6.40
C ALA A 72 -8.24 7.07 6.59
N ALA A 73 -9.40 6.93 7.23
CA ALA A 73 -10.30 8.04 7.54
C ALA A 73 -9.64 9.09 8.45
N GLN A 74 -8.91 8.67 9.49
CA GLN A 74 -8.16 9.58 10.38
C GLN A 74 -7.09 10.38 9.62
N VAL A 75 -6.38 9.72 8.70
CA VAL A 75 -5.37 10.39 7.85
C VAL A 75 -6.03 11.42 6.93
N VAL A 76 -7.15 11.06 6.29
CA VAL A 76 -7.90 11.99 5.43
C VAL A 76 -8.42 13.20 6.21
N GLU A 77 -8.97 12.98 7.41
CA GLU A 77 -9.46 14.06 8.28
C GLU A 77 -8.32 15.00 8.69
N SER A 78 -7.14 14.46 8.99
CA SER A 78 -5.96 15.25 9.38
C SER A 78 -5.32 16.00 8.20
N ALA A 79 -5.65 15.62 6.96
CA ALA A 79 -4.98 16.11 5.76
C ALA A 79 -5.64 17.33 5.10
N GLN A 80 -6.72 17.90 5.66
CA GLN A 80 -7.52 18.95 5.01
C GLN A 80 -6.68 20.12 4.48
N ASP A 81 -5.74 20.61 5.31
CA ASP A 81 -4.84 21.72 4.98
C ASP A 81 -3.40 21.24 4.71
N ALA A 82 -3.20 19.93 4.56
CA ALA A 82 -1.86 19.39 4.34
C ALA A 82 -1.35 19.70 2.92
N PRO A 83 -0.03 19.87 2.74
CA PRO A 83 0.57 20.06 1.42
C PRO A 83 0.19 18.94 0.45
N LEU A 84 -0.02 19.33 -0.82
CA LEU A 84 -0.37 18.42 -1.90
C LEU A 84 0.87 17.96 -2.65
N ILE A 85 0.93 16.67 -2.93
CA ILE A 85 1.87 16.03 -3.86
C ILE A 85 1.05 15.49 -5.02
N GLU A 86 1.55 15.66 -6.24
CA GLU A 86 0.95 15.09 -7.45
C GLU A 86 1.94 14.14 -8.11
N LEU A 87 1.54 12.88 -8.27
CA LEU A 87 2.38 11.84 -8.88
C LEU A 87 1.59 11.06 -9.93
N TRP A 88 2.31 10.62 -10.95
CA TRP A 88 1.86 9.69 -11.97
C TRP A 88 2.52 8.34 -11.71
N SER A 89 1.79 7.25 -11.84
CA SER A 89 2.34 5.89 -11.74
C SER A 89 1.89 5.03 -12.90
N ALA A 90 2.79 4.15 -13.36
CA ALA A 90 2.47 3.13 -14.35
C ALA A 90 3.24 1.84 -14.05
N GLY A 91 2.59 0.70 -14.22
CA GLY A 91 3.21 -0.61 -14.25
C GLY A 91 3.11 -1.23 -15.65
N ASP A 92 4.15 -1.98 -16.06
CA ASP A 92 4.17 -2.66 -17.35
C ASP A 92 4.53 -4.14 -17.16
N ALA A 93 3.52 -5.01 -17.20
CA ALA A 93 3.72 -6.43 -16.95
C ALA A 93 4.39 -7.17 -18.12
N GLU A 94 4.38 -6.61 -19.34
CA GLU A 94 5.01 -7.22 -20.52
C GLU A 94 6.54 -7.21 -20.38
N VAL A 95 7.10 -6.10 -19.87
CA VAL A 95 8.54 -5.95 -19.65
C VAL A 95 8.97 -6.00 -18.20
N ASN A 96 8.03 -6.23 -17.28
CA ASN A 96 8.31 -6.37 -15.84
C ASN A 96 8.92 -5.10 -15.23
N THR A 97 8.39 -3.93 -15.57
CA THR A 97 8.89 -2.63 -15.09
C THR A 97 7.79 -1.76 -14.50
N TYR A 98 8.20 -0.74 -13.77
CA TYR A 98 7.35 0.31 -13.26
C TYR A 98 8.00 1.68 -13.44
N ALA A 99 7.17 2.70 -13.33
CA ALA A 99 7.61 4.06 -13.15
C ALA A 99 6.64 4.84 -12.25
N VAL A 100 7.21 5.78 -11.50
CA VAL A 100 6.52 6.84 -10.78
C VAL A 100 7.20 8.14 -11.15
N CYS A 101 6.45 9.16 -11.56
CA CYS A 101 7.02 10.48 -11.83
C CYS A 101 6.18 11.61 -11.23
N ASN A 102 6.80 12.77 -11.09
CA ASN A 102 6.13 14.00 -10.67
C ASN A 102 5.17 14.53 -11.77
N ALA A 103 4.42 15.59 -11.43
CA ALA A 103 3.39 16.16 -12.30
C ALA A 103 3.83 16.46 -13.75
N ASP A 104 5.06 16.92 -13.96
CA ASP A 104 5.60 17.25 -15.29
C ASP A 104 6.41 16.11 -15.94
N GLY A 105 6.57 14.98 -15.24
CA GLY A 105 7.30 13.81 -15.70
C GLY A 105 8.83 13.94 -15.72
N THR A 106 9.39 15.02 -15.15
CA THR A 106 10.84 15.29 -15.16
C THR A 106 11.62 14.55 -14.07
N GLU A 107 11.01 14.34 -12.90
CA GLU A 107 11.56 13.55 -11.81
C GLU A 107 10.90 12.18 -11.82
N ALA A 108 11.67 11.12 -12.05
CA ALA A 108 11.14 9.76 -12.19
C ALA A 108 11.89 8.75 -11.32
N TRP A 109 11.14 7.88 -10.68
CA TRP A 109 11.62 6.63 -10.09
C TRP A 109 11.11 5.49 -10.97
N TYR A 110 12.01 4.77 -11.63
CA TYR A 110 11.65 3.66 -12.52
C TYR A 110 12.65 2.52 -12.45
N GLY A 111 12.21 1.33 -12.87
CA GLY A 111 13.05 0.15 -12.97
C GLY A 111 12.24 -1.14 -13.08
N GLU A 112 12.92 -2.28 -12.92
CA GLU A 112 12.29 -3.59 -12.95
C GLU A 112 11.63 -3.95 -11.61
N PHE A 113 10.50 -4.68 -11.64
CA PHE A 113 9.99 -5.31 -10.42
C PHE A 113 10.95 -6.39 -9.93
N HIS A 114 11.20 -6.37 -8.62
CA HIS A 114 12.10 -7.30 -7.94
C HIS A 114 11.32 -8.51 -7.43
N SER A 115 12.03 -9.62 -7.17
CA SER A 115 11.41 -10.84 -6.62
C SER A 115 10.72 -10.66 -5.27
N ASN A 116 11.00 -9.56 -4.57
CA ASN A 116 10.44 -9.23 -3.27
C ASN A 116 9.27 -8.23 -3.37
N ASP A 117 8.90 -7.78 -4.56
CA ASP A 117 7.70 -6.99 -4.80
C ASP A 117 6.46 -7.89 -4.65
N ASN A 118 5.96 -8.01 -3.41
CA ASN A 118 4.91 -8.97 -3.06
C ASN A 118 3.51 -8.66 -3.64
N ILE A 119 3.37 -7.55 -4.38
CA ILE A 119 2.12 -7.15 -5.04
C ILE A 119 2.10 -7.61 -6.49
N TYR A 120 3.24 -7.58 -7.17
CA TYR A 120 3.31 -7.86 -8.59
C TYR A 120 3.36 -9.36 -8.86
N ASP A 121 2.37 -9.85 -9.61
CA ASP A 121 2.33 -11.18 -10.18
C ASP A 121 2.77 -11.11 -11.65
N ARG A 122 3.82 -11.87 -12.00
CA ARG A 122 4.46 -11.74 -13.31
C ARG A 122 3.48 -11.98 -14.47
N GLY A 123 3.35 -10.96 -15.32
CA GLY A 123 2.46 -10.97 -16.49
C GLY A 123 1.01 -10.57 -16.20
N ASP A 124 0.69 -10.14 -14.98
CA ASP A 124 -0.62 -9.59 -14.63
C ASP A 124 -0.57 -8.05 -14.58
N ASP A 125 -1.24 -7.40 -15.53
CA ASP A 125 -1.24 -5.95 -15.71
C ASP A 125 -1.79 -5.21 -14.49
N LEU A 126 -2.89 -5.69 -13.90
CA LEU A 126 -3.48 -5.05 -12.73
C LEU A 126 -2.51 -5.06 -11.54
N SER A 127 -1.80 -6.18 -11.34
CA SER A 127 -0.80 -6.30 -10.28
C SER A 127 0.41 -5.38 -10.50
N ALA A 128 0.79 -5.14 -11.76
CA ALA A 128 1.87 -4.21 -12.11
C ALA A 128 1.47 -2.78 -11.76
N GLU A 129 0.26 -2.38 -12.18
CA GLU A 129 -0.29 -1.05 -11.92
C GLU A 129 -0.48 -0.80 -10.44
N LEU A 130 -1.03 -1.76 -9.70
CA LEU A 130 -1.18 -1.67 -8.25
C LEU A 130 0.19 -1.55 -7.55
N SER A 131 1.19 -2.32 -8.01
CA SER A 131 2.56 -2.23 -7.48
C SER A 131 3.18 -0.86 -7.73
N ALA A 132 2.95 -0.25 -8.89
CA ALA A 132 3.41 1.11 -9.20
C ALA A 132 2.68 2.18 -8.37
N ALA A 133 1.35 2.05 -8.20
CA ALA A 133 0.56 2.93 -7.33
C ALA A 133 1.05 2.91 -5.87
N GLU A 134 1.34 1.71 -5.35
CA GLU A 134 1.90 1.49 -4.02
C GLU A 134 3.29 2.14 -3.85
N LYS A 135 4.09 2.14 -4.91
CA LYS A 135 5.36 2.87 -4.96
C LYS A 135 5.15 4.38 -4.93
N ALA A 136 4.16 4.92 -5.63
CA ALA A 136 3.83 6.35 -5.56
C ALA A 136 3.43 6.78 -4.14
N VAL A 137 2.60 5.98 -3.46
CA VAL A 137 2.26 6.21 -2.05
C VAL A 137 3.50 6.19 -1.15
N PHE A 138 4.40 5.22 -1.36
CA PHE A 138 5.67 5.18 -0.63
C PHE A 138 6.51 6.45 -0.86
N LEU A 139 6.63 6.91 -2.11
CA LEU A 139 7.41 8.10 -2.46
C LEU A 139 6.83 9.36 -1.80
N ALA A 140 5.51 9.53 -1.82
CA ALA A 140 4.84 10.63 -1.11
C ALA A 140 5.09 10.57 0.40
N GLY A 141 5.04 9.37 1.00
CA GLY A 141 5.40 9.16 2.41
C GLY A 141 6.84 9.55 2.73
N LYS A 142 7.77 9.34 1.80
CA LYS A 142 9.18 9.77 1.91
C LYS A 142 9.33 11.28 1.81
N ALA A 143 8.62 11.93 0.89
CA ALA A 143 8.61 13.38 0.79
C ALA A 143 8.05 14.05 2.06
N ARG A 144 6.97 13.49 2.62
CA ARG A 144 6.43 13.87 3.94
C ARG A 144 7.49 13.76 5.05
N GLU A 145 8.16 12.62 5.17
CA GLU A 145 9.22 12.40 6.17
C GLU A 145 10.36 13.40 6.02
N HIS A 146 10.78 13.66 4.79
CA HIS A 146 11.86 14.61 4.46
C HIS A 146 11.52 16.03 4.89
N GLN A 147 10.25 16.45 4.75
CA GLN A 147 9.77 17.76 5.20
C GLN A 147 9.39 17.82 6.70
N GLY A 148 9.44 16.70 7.41
CA GLY A 148 8.99 16.64 8.81
C GLY A 148 7.50 16.91 9.00
N LEU A 149 6.68 16.61 8.00
CA LEU A 149 5.23 16.78 8.03
C LEU A 149 4.55 15.59 8.72
N GLU A 150 3.42 15.83 9.39
CA GLU A 150 2.64 14.75 10.00
C GLU A 150 1.88 13.93 8.94
N VAL A 151 1.29 14.62 7.96
CA VAL A 151 0.48 14.06 6.89
C VAL A 151 0.67 14.88 5.61
N VAL A 152 0.47 14.26 4.45
CA VAL A 152 0.41 14.91 3.14
C VAL A 152 -0.80 14.41 2.36
N ARG A 153 -1.27 15.21 1.40
CA ARG A 153 -2.22 14.75 0.38
C ARG A 153 -1.46 14.27 -0.85
N LEU A 154 -1.92 13.18 -1.45
CA LEU A 154 -1.43 12.67 -2.72
C LEU A 154 -2.57 12.62 -3.73
N GLN A 155 -2.42 13.36 -4.82
CA GLN A 155 -3.17 13.12 -6.05
C GLN A 155 -2.38 12.13 -6.91
N LEU A 156 -2.90 10.90 -7.02
CA LEU A 156 -2.29 9.84 -7.79
C LEU A 156 -3.00 9.68 -9.13
N HIS A 157 -2.24 9.81 -10.20
CA HIS A 157 -2.70 9.53 -11.55
C HIS A 157 -2.24 8.15 -12.02
N THR A 158 -3.17 7.36 -12.56
CA THR A 158 -2.92 6.02 -13.14
C THR A 158 -3.66 5.88 -14.46
N CYS A 159 -3.27 4.89 -15.28
CA CYS A 159 -3.99 4.53 -16.51
C CYS A 159 -4.94 3.34 -16.33
N HIS A 160 -4.95 2.67 -15.18
CA HIS A 160 -5.75 1.47 -14.98
C HIS A 160 -7.09 1.79 -14.28
N PRO A 161 -8.25 1.48 -14.89
CA PRO A 161 -9.57 1.89 -14.38
C PRO A 161 -9.99 1.17 -13.08
N ASP A 162 -9.41 0.01 -12.80
CA ASP A 162 -9.71 -0.78 -11.59
C ASP A 162 -8.86 -0.36 -10.37
N ILE A 163 -8.05 0.69 -10.49
CA ILE A 163 -7.27 1.25 -9.36
C ILE A 163 -8.01 2.45 -8.80
N ASP A 164 -8.29 2.41 -7.51
CA ASP A 164 -8.95 3.47 -6.76
C ASP A 164 -8.24 3.75 -5.41
N ALA A 165 -8.74 4.71 -4.64
CA ALA A 165 -8.15 5.06 -3.34
C ALA A 165 -8.21 3.89 -2.33
N ASP A 166 -9.25 3.05 -2.39
CA ASP A 166 -9.40 1.89 -1.52
C ASP A 166 -8.34 0.82 -1.82
N SER A 167 -7.94 0.69 -3.08
CA SER A 167 -6.89 -0.23 -3.54
C SER A 167 -5.55 0.01 -2.84
N VAL A 168 -5.25 1.25 -2.44
CA VAL A 168 -3.99 1.64 -1.78
C VAL A 168 -4.16 2.13 -0.33
N ALA A 169 -5.39 2.10 0.21
CA ALA A 169 -5.73 2.69 1.51
C ALA A 169 -4.86 2.16 2.67
N ALA A 170 -4.55 0.86 2.68
CA ALA A 170 -3.71 0.26 3.72
C ALA A 170 -2.29 0.83 3.75
N SER A 171 -1.71 1.05 2.58
CA SER A 171 -0.37 1.62 2.44
C SER A 171 -0.37 3.12 2.68
N ALA A 172 -1.37 3.81 2.16
CA ALA A 172 -1.61 5.23 2.37
C ALA A 172 -1.68 5.56 3.87
N ALA A 173 -2.50 4.82 4.63
CA ALA A 173 -2.61 4.99 6.07
C ALA A 173 -1.28 4.70 6.80
N ARG A 174 -0.56 3.65 6.40
CA ARG A 174 0.77 3.33 6.97
C ARG A 174 1.77 4.46 6.76
N HIS A 175 1.71 5.15 5.63
CA HIS A 175 2.61 6.24 5.25
C HIS A 175 2.07 7.63 5.57
N GLN A 176 0.95 7.74 6.30
CA GLN A 176 0.21 8.99 6.57
C GLN A 176 0.06 9.86 5.32
N VAL A 177 -0.47 9.26 4.26
CA VAL A 177 -0.79 9.92 3.00
C VAL A 177 -2.29 9.82 2.79
N ALA A 178 -2.96 10.95 2.58
CA ALA A 178 -4.35 11.00 2.15
C ALA A 178 -4.40 10.95 0.62
N VAL A 179 -4.86 9.83 0.04
CA VAL A 179 -4.79 9.59 -1.40
C VAL A 179 -6.12 9.85 -2.07
N THR A 180 -6.08 10.57 -3.19
CA THR A 180 -7.14 10.60 -4.21
C THR A 180 -6.59 10.02 -5.49
N VAL A 181 -7.37 9.20 -6.20
CA VAL A 181 -6.95 8.57 -7.46
C VAL A 181 -7.73 9.18 -8.62
N ASP A 182 -7.01 9.54 -9.67
CA ASP A 182 -7.54 9.97 -10.96
C ASP A 182 -7.05 9.01 -12.05
N VAL A 183 -7.98 8.53 -12.88
CA VAL A 183 -7.65 7.64 -13.99
C VAL A 183 -7.55 8.51 -15.25
N ALA A 184 -6.34 8.60 -15.79
CA ALA A 184 -6.03 9.48 -16.90
C ALA A 184 -5.73 8.71 -18.18
N GLU A 185 -6.20 9.23 -19.32
CA GLU A 185 -5.94 8.62 -20.64
C GLU A 185 -4.46 8.76 -21.06
N GLN A 186 -3.80 9.85 -20.66
CA GLN A 186 -2.39 10.11 -20.95
C GLN A 186 -1.61 10.08 -19.66
N ASN A 187 -0.61 9.20 -19.57
CA ASN A 187 0.17 9.02 -18.36
C ASN A 187 1.68 9.09 -18.70
N PRO A 188 2.41 10.12 -18.24
CA PRO A 188 3.83 10.30 -18.54
C PRO A 188 4.71 9.22 -17.89
N ALA A 189 4.21 8.43 -16.93
CA ALA A 189 4.94 7.31 -16.36
C ALA A 189 4.98 6.09 -17.32
N VAL A 190 3.98 5.92 -18.19
CA VAL A 190 3.92 4.80 -19.15
C VAL A 190 5.17 4.69 -20.04
N PRO A 191 5.62 5.76 -20.73
CA PRO A 191 6.85 5.67 -21.52
C PRO A 191 8.11 5.44 -20.66
N GLN A 192 8.12 5.85 -19.39
CA GLN A 192 9.26 5.65 -18.48
C GLN A 192 9.47 4.17 -18.14
N CYS A 193 8.41 3.35 -18.15
CA CYS A 193 8.53 1.89 -17.99
C CYS A 193 9.42 1.24 -19.05
N ARG A 194 9.60 1.87 -20.22
CA ARG A 194 10.39 1.34 -21.35
C ARG A 194 11.76 2.00 -21.48
N VAL A 195 12.12 2.94 -20.59
CA VAL A 195 13.45 3.56 -20.58
C VAL A 195 14.48 2.54 -20.09
N PRO A 196 15.60 2.33 -20.82
CA PRO A 196 16.64 1.41 -20.38
C PRO A 196 17.26 1.84 -19.05
N GLY A 197 17.52 0.87 -18.17
CA GLY A 197 18.18 1.09 -16.87
C GLY A 197 17.20 1.24 -15.72
N TYR A 198 17.61 1.96 -14.69
CA TYR A 198 16.80 2.28 -13.52
C TYR A 198 17.22 3.63 -12.96
N GLN A 199 16.30 4.29 -12.25
CA GLN A 199 16.59 5.46 -11.44
C GLN A 199 16.03 5.21 -10.05
N SER A 200 16.86 5.32 -9.01
CA SER A 200 16.43 5.06 -7.63
C SER A 200 15.57 6.19 -7.10
N TRP A 201 14.61 5.89 -6.23
CA TRP A 201 13.86 6.94 -5.52
C TRP A 201 14.76 7.87 -4.69
N HIS A 202 15.94 7.43 -4.25
CA HIS A 202 16.89 8.28 -3.53
C HIS A 202 17.47 9.40 -4.42
N GLU A 203 17.39 9.24 -5.74
CA GLU A 203 17.86 10.23 -6.72
C GLU A 203 16.76 11.25 -7.05
N VAL A 204 15.51 10.99 -6.67
CA VAL A 204 14.39 11.90 -6.83
C VAL A 204 14.52 13.06 -5.84
N ARG A 205 14.36 14.29 -6.32
CA ARG A 205 14.32 15.48 -5.47
C ARG A 205 12.97 15.58 -4.76
N LEU A 206 12.89 15.06 -3.54
CA LEU A 206 11.62 15.00 -2.78
C LEU A 206 10.95 16.37 -2.56
N ASP A 207 11.73 17.45 -2.42
CA ASP A 207 11.22 18.81 -2.25
C ASP A 207 10.44 19.32 -3.48
N THR A 208 10.72 18.80 -4.67
CA THR A 208 10.10 19.26 -5.93
C THR A 208 8.82 18.50 -6.27
N LEU A 209 8.40 17.55 -5.42
CA LEU A 209 7.17 16.78 -5.63
C LEU A 209 5.91 17.52 -5.15
N PHE A 210 6.07 18.55 -4.32
CA PHE A 210 4.96 19.32 -3.79
C PHE A 210 4.43 20.30 -4.83
N VAL A 211 3.11 20.34 -4.97
CA VAL A 211 2.43 21.33 -5.80
C VAL A 211 2.54 22.68 -5.10
N VAL A 212 3.05 23.68 -5.83
CA VAL A 212 3.09 25.06 -5.33
C VAL A 212 1.68 25.63 -5.46
N ASP A 213 1.11 26.05 -4.34
CA ASP A 213 -0.18 26.73 -4.34
C ASP A 213 0.02 28.15 -4.89
N ASP A 214 -0.36 28.38 -6.15
CA ASP A 214 -0.22 29.68 -6.83
C ASP A 214 -1.09 30.79 -6.19
N SER A 215 -1.85 30.49 -5.13
CA SER A 215 -2.70 31.45 -4.42
C SER A 215 -1.94 32.56 -3.67
N GLU A 216 -0.63 32.42 -3.41
CA GLU A 216 0.20 33.53 -2.90
C GLU A 216 0.83 34.41 -4.00
N ALA A 217 0.94 33.94 -5.25
CA ALA A 217 1.56 34.70 -6.34
C ALA A 217 0.68 35.85 -6.87
N ALA A 218 -0.63 35.82 -6.59
CA ALA A 218 -1.58 36.87 -6.99
C ALA A 218 -1.69 38.03 -5.97
N ALA A 219 -0.95 37.99 -4.86
CA ALA A 219 -1.01 38.98 -3.78
C ALA A 219 0.24 39.87 -3.65
N SER A 220 1.19 39.79 -4.59
CA SER A 220 2.41 40.64 -4.62
C SER A 220 2.37 41.71 -5.72
#